data_AF-A0A0B2RIN5-F1
#
_entry.id   AF-A0A0B2RIN5-F1
#
_cell.length_a   1.000
_cell.length_b   1.000
_cell.length_c   1.000
_cell.angle_alpha   90.00
_cell.angle_beta   90.00
_cell.angle_gamma   90.00
#
_symmetry.space_group_name_H-M   'P 1'
#
loop_
_entity.id
_entity.type
_entity.pdbx_description
1 polymer ?
#
loop_
_entity_poly.entity_id
_entity_poly.type
_entity_poly.pdbx_seq_one_letter_code
_entity_poly.pdbx_strand_id
1 'polypeptide(L)'
;MFDYWRKKGLVQFKELDDSLAQAMKVASSPEEWRSRGKKLYYQNNYEMATMCFERAGDSYWERKSKASGLRANANRLRDLNPEDSNAMLREAAEIFEGIGMAESVAQCFSDLGDYKRVGMNLSFGIYGYTSMSFAYKVLY
;
A
#
# COMPACT_ATOMS: atom_id res chain seq x y z
N MET A 1 32.84 -22.10 15.91
CA MET A 1 32.99 -20.65 15.60
C MET A 1 32.75 -19.79 16.83
N PHE A 2 31.70 -20.05 17.63
CA PHE A 2 31.43 -19.34 18.88
C PHE A 2 32.57 -19.40 19.93
N ASP A 3 33.11 -20.59 20.22
CA ASP A 3 34.18 -20.75 21.22
C ASP A 3 35.48 -20.01 20.87
N TYR A 4 35.72 -19.75 19.58
CA TYR A 4 36.85 -18.95 19.13
C TYR A 4 36.73 -17.49 19.60
N TRP A 5 35.56 -16.87 19.43
CA TRP A 5 35.28 -15.50 19.87
C TRP A 5 35.22 -15.40 21.40
N ARG A 6 34.69 -16.44 22.06
CA ARG A 6 34.70 -16.57 23.51
C ARG A 6 36.15 -16.61 24.05
N LYS A 7 37.04 -17.42 23.46
CA LYS A 7 38.47 -17.46 23.82
C LYS A 7 39.20 -16.14 23.60
N LYS A 8 38.76 -15.33 22.62
CA LYS A 8 39.32 -13.99 22.34
C LYS A 8 38.78 -12.89 23.27
N GLY A 9 37.84 -13.21 24.16
CA GLY A 9 37.22 -12.22 25.06
C GLY A 9 36.30 -11.22 24.35
N LEU A 10 35.87 -11.52 23.12
CA LEU A 10 35.08 -10.62 22.28
C LEU A 10 33.57 -10.85 22.40
N VAL A 11 33.15 -11.76 23.30
CA VAL A 11 31.75 -12.09 23.52
C VAL A 11 31.42 -11.85 24.99
N GLN A 12 30.39 -11.05 25.24
CA GLN A 12 29.83 -10.84 26.56
C GLN A 12 28.51 -11.60 26.67
N PHE A 13 28.30 -12.26 27.80
CA PHE A 13 26.99 -12.80 28.16
C PHE A 13 26.29 -11.77 29.02
N LYS A 14 25.11 -11.37 28.57
CA LYS A 14 24.20 -10.54 29.37
C LYS A 14 22.84 -11.20 29.31
N GLU A 15 22.19 -11.35 30.45
CA GLU A 15 20.80 -11.78 30.48
C GLU A 15 19.93 -10.73 29.78
N LEU A 16 18.89 -11.19 29.10
CA LEU A 16 17.96 -10.30 28.41
C LEU A 16 17.01 -9.67 29.43
N ASP A 17 17.53 -8.71 30.20
CA ASP A 17 16.74 -7.89 31.12
C ASP A 17 15.91 -6.83 30.35
N ASP A 18 14.86 -6.29 31.00
CA ASP A 18 13.95 -5.33 30.38
C ASP A 18 14.68 -4.05 29.90
N SER A 19 15.74 -3.65 30.60
CA SER A 19 16.57 -2.50 30.25
C SER A 19 17.37 -2.74 28.96
N LEU A 20 17.98 -3.91 28.81
CA LEU A 20 18.71 -4.36 27.64
C LEU A 20 17.76 -4.57 26.46
N ALA A 21 16.60 -5.19 26.69
CA ALA A 21 15.58 -5.36 25.67
C ALA A 21 15.10 -3.99 25.13
N GLN A 22 14.93 -3.00 26.02
CA GLN A 22 14.56 -1.65 25.63
C GLN A 22 15.72 -0.92 24.92
N ALA A 23 16.97 -1.11 25.34
CA ALA A 23 18.14 -0.55 24.66
C ALA A 23 18.40 -1.19 23.28
N MET A 24 18.00 -2.46 23.09
CA MET A 24 18.06 -3.17 21.81
C MET A 24 16.93 -2.75 20.85
N LYS A 25 15.87 -2.09 21.34
CA LYS A 25 14.86 -1.47 20.47
C LYS A 25 15.46 -0.23 19.82
N VAL A 26 16.23 -0.43 18.77
CA VAL A 26 16.41 0.58 17.73
C VAL A 26 15.14 0.56 16.90
N ALA A 27 14.11 1.27 17.38
CA ALA A 27 12.90 1.47 16.61
C ALA A 27 13.26 2.31 15.38
N SER A 28 13.07 1.77 14.18
CA SER A 28 13.21 2.57 12.97
C SER A 28 12.26 3.75 13.03
N SER A 29 12.74 4.89 12.56
CA SER A 29 11.93 6.10 12.43
C SER A 29 10.76 5.89 11.45
N PRO A 30 9.66 6.65 11.59
CA PRO A 30 8.58 6.64 10.61
C PRO A 30 9.07 6.88 9.17
N GLU A 31 10.08 7.72 8.98
CA GLU A 31 10.69 8.03 7.67
C GLU A 31 11.40 6.81 7.07
N GLU A 32 12.14 6.05 7.87
CA GLU A 32 12.80 4.81 7.43
C GLU A 32 11.77 3.75 7.04
N TRP A 33 10.71 3.59 7.85
CA TRP A 33 9.59 2.71 7.52
C TRP A 33 8.92 3.10 6.21
N ARG A 34 8.63 4.40 6.02
CA ARG A 34 8.04 4.91 4.77
C ARG A 34 8.95 4.68 3.56
N SER A 35 10.25 4.92 3.71
CA SER A 35 11.25 4.68 2.65
C SER A 35 11.30 3.20 2.27
N ARG A 36 11.35 2.31 3.26
CA ARG A 36 11.33 0.87 3.04
C ARG A 36 10.02 0.40 2.40
N GLY A 37 8.88 0.92 2.87
CA GLY A 37 7.55 0.64 2.34
C GLY A 37 7.45 0.99 0.85
N LYS A 38 7.93 2.18 0.44
CA LYS A 38 7.95 2.59 -0.97
C LYS A 38 8.78 1.63 -1.83
N LYS A 39 9.96 1.21 -1.34
CA LYS A 39 10.80 0.24 -2.06
C LYS A 39 10.06 -1.10 -2.27
N LEU A 40 9.40 -1.60 -1.24
CA LEU A 40 8.63 -2.85 -1.31
C LEU A 40 7.40 -2.72 -2.23
N TYR A 41 6.72 -1.58 -2.19
CA TYR A 41 5.57 -1.28 -3.05
C TYR A 41 5.95 -1.38 -4.53
N TYR A 42 7.03 -0.72 -4.96
CA TYR A 42 7.49 -0.79 -6.35
C TYR A 42 8.04 -2.17 -6.76
N GLN A 43 8.34 -3.03 -5.79
CA GLN A 43 8.69 -4.44 -6.02
C GLN A 43 7.45 -5.35 -6.06
N ASN A 44 6.23 -4.80 -6.04
CA ASN A 44 4.96 -5.52 -5.92
C ASN A 44 4.81 -6.35 -4.64
N ASN A 45 5.63 -6.09 -3.61
CA ASN A 45 5.50 -6.73 -2.31
C ASN A 45 4.56 -5.89 -1.42
N TYR A 46 3.28 -5.90 -1.80
CA TYR A 46 2.26 -5.01 -1.23
C TYR A 46 1.93 -5.32 0.23
N GLU A 47 2.00 -6.59 0.63
CA GLU A 47 1.73 -7.01 2.01
C GLU A 47 2.80 -6.44 2.96
N MET A 48 4.08 -6.67 2.64
CA MET A 48 5.18 -6.11 3.43
C MET A 48 5.24 -4.57 3.33
N ALA A 49 4.82 -3.99 2.20
CA ALA A 49 4.72 -2.54 2.07
C ALA A 49 3.65 -1.96 3.00
N THR A 50 2.46 -2.59 3.06
CA THR A 50 1.36 -2.18 3.95
C THR A 50 1.81 -2.16 5.41
N MET A 51 2.44 -3.24 5.88
CA MET A 51 2.99 -3.30 7.24
C MET A 51 4.01 -2.19 7.54
N CYS A 52 4.84 -1.82 6.55
CA CYS A 52 5.79 -0.72 6.73
C CYS A 52 5.07 0.62 6.90
N PHE A 53 4.00 0.86 6.13
CA PHE A 53 3.25 2.11 6.21
C PHE A 53 2.39 2.21 7.47
N GLU A 54 1.85 1.09 7.97
CA GLU A 54 1.20 1.02 9.29
C GLU A 54 2.18 1.44 10.39
N ARG A 55 3.40 0.88 10.38
CA ARG A 55 4.46 1.25 11.34
C ARG A 55 4.93 2.70 11.19
N ALA A 56 4.85 3.26 9.98
CA ALA A 56 5.15 4.66 9.72
C ALA A 56 4.00 5.62 10.09
N GLY A 57 2.81 5.11 10.41
CA GLY A 57 1.60 5.92 10.58
C GLY A 57 1.13 6.62 9.30
N ASP A 58 1.53 6.12 8.12
CA ASP A 58 1.21 6.72 6.82
C ASP A 58 -0.07 6.10 6.24
N SER A 59 -1.22 6.57 6.72
CA SER A 59 -2.53 6.01 6.35
C SER A 59 -2.82 6.05 4.84
N TYR A 60 -2.31 7.06 4.13
CA TYR A 60 -2.48 7.15 2.68
C TYR A 60 -1.74 6.02 1.97
N TRP A 61 -0.44 5.82 2.27
CA TRP A 61 0.36 4.79 1.64
C TRP A 61 -0.01 3.37 2.10
N GLU A 62 -0.45 3.21 3.34
CA GLU A 62 -1.02 1.96 3.86
C GLU A 62 -2.22 1.52 3.00
N ARG A 63 -3.25 2.37 2.90
CA ARG A 63 -4.47 2.09 2.13
C ARG A 63 -4.15 1.85 0.66
N LYS A 64 -3.29 2.69 0.06
CA LYS A 64 -2.83 2.52 -1.32
C LYS A 64 -2.15 1.16 -1.54
N SER A 65 -1.31 0.74 -0.60
CA SER A 65 -0.59 -0.55 -0.68
C SER A 65 -1.55 -1.72 -0.53
N LYS A 66 -2.47 -1.66 0.44
CA LYS A 66 -3.50 -2.68 0.64
C LYS A 66 -4.37 -2.87 -0.61
N ALA A 67 -4.90 -1.78 -1.16
CA ALA A 67 -5.73 -1.83 -2.37
C ALA A 67 -4.97 -2.39 -3.59
N SER A 68 -3.69 -1.99 -3.75
CA SER A 68 -2.84 -2.52 -4.82
C SER A 68 -2.59 -4.02 -4.66
N GLY A 69 -2.40 -4.50 -3.42
CA GLY A 69 -2.26 -5.91 -3.10
C GLY A 69 -3.53 -6.72 -3.38
N LEU A 70 -4.70 -6.22 -2.98
CA LEU A 70 -6.00 -6.82 -3.28
C LEU A 70 -6.20 -6.99 -4.78
N ARG A 71 -5.97 -5.91 -5.55
CA ARG A 71 -6.07 -5.95 -7.01
C ARG A 71 -5.10 -6.95 -7.64
N ALA A 72 -3.85 -6.99 -7.19
CA ALA A 72 -2.85 -7.93 -7.71
C ALA A 72 -3.25 -9.40 -7.42
N ASN A 73 -3.80 -9.67 -6.24
CA ASN A 73 -4.29 -11.00 -5.88
C ASN A 73 -5.55 -11.37 -6.67
N ALA A 74 -6.48 -10.45 -6.86
CA ALA A 74 -7.66 -10.67 -7.69
C ALA A 74 -7.29 -11.08 -9.11
N ASN A 75 -6.32 -10.40 -9.72
CA ASN A 75 -5.82 -10.72 -11.06
C ASN A 75 -5.19 -12.12 -11.14
N ARG A 76 -4.59 -12.63 -10.06
CA ARG A 76 -4.06 -14.01 -9.99
C ARG A 76 -5.17 -15.04 -9.83
N LEU A 77 -6.23 -14.72 -9.10
CA LEU A 77 -7.35 -15.62 -8.82
C LEU A 77 -8.43 -15.60 -9.91
N ARG A 78 -8.36 -14.68 -10.87
CA ARG A 78 -9.41 -14.44 -11.87
C ARG A 78 -9.91 -15.71 -12.56
N ASP A 79 -9.01 -16.60 -12.96
CA ASP A 79 -9.36 -17.80 -13.72
C ASP A 79 -9.67 -19.01 -12.80
N LEU A 80 -9.29 -18.93 -11.52
CA LEU A 80 -9.44 -20.00 -10.53
C LEU A 80 -10.71 -19.85 -9.69
N ASN A 81 -11.04 -18.61 -9.32
CA ASN A 81 -12.17 -18.23 -8.47
C ASN A 81 -12.63 -16.81 -8.83
N PRO A 82 -13.49 -16.68 -9.86
CA PRO A 82 -13.98 -15.39 -10.35
C PRO A 82 -14.78 -14.61 -9.30
N GLU A 83 -15.54 -15.30 -8.45
CA GLU A 83 -16.36 -14.67 -7.40
C GLU A 83 -15.49 -13.93 -6.39
N ASP A 84 -14.47 -14.61 -5.83
CA ASP A 84 -13.54 -13.99 -4.88
C ASP A 84 -12.68 -12.92 -5.57
N SER A 85 -12.23 -13.17 -6.80
CA SER A 85 -11.51 -12.17 -7.60
C SER A 85 -12.32 -10.88 -7.75
N ASN A 86 -13.60 -10.99 -8.09
CA ASN A 86 -14.49 -9.84 -8.25
C ASN A 86 -14.75 -9.12 -6.93
N ALA A 87 -14.91 -9.86 -5.82
CA ALA A 87 -15.06 -9.26 -4.49
C ALA A 87 -13.81 -8.45 -4.09
N MET A 88 -12.61 -9.00 -4.33
CA MET A 88 -11.35 -8.32 -4.05
C MET A 88 -11.15 -7.06 -4.90
N LEU A 89 -11.58 -7.07 -6.17
CA LEU A 89 -11.51 -5.88 -7.03
C LEU A 89 -12.46 -4.77 -6.55
N ARG A 90 -13.64 -5.12 -6.03
CA ARG A 90 -14.58 -4.15 -5.45
C ARG A 90 -14.02 -3.55 -4.17
N GLU A 91 -13.48 -4.36 -3.27
CA GLU A 91 -12.82 -3.85 -2.05
C GLU A 91 -11.64 -2.94 -2.39
N ALA A 92 -10.81 -3.32 -3.37
CA ALA A 92 -9.71 -2.47 -3.84
C ALA A 92 -10.22 -1.12 -4.38
N ALA A 93 -11.30 -1.12 -5.16
CA ALA A 93 -11.92 0.08 -5.70
C ALA A 93 -12.45 1.00 -4.58
N GLU A 94 -13.14 0.46 -3.59
CA GLU A 94 -13.65 1.22 -2.43
C GLU A 94 -12.51 1.89 -1.65
N ILE A 95 -11.40 1.18 -1.44
CA ILE A 95 -10.23 1.75 -0.76
C ILE A 95 -9.61 2.86 -1.61
N PHE A 96 -9.43 2.64 -2.92
CA PHE A 96 -8.88 3.66 -3.83
C PHE A 96 -9.75 4.90 -3.91
N GLU A 97 -11.08 4.73 -3.92
CA GLU A 97 -12.05 5.82 -3.87
C GLU A 97 -11.92 6.63 -2.58
N GLY A 98 -11.83 5.95 -1.44
CA GLY A 98 -11.63 6.58 -0.13
C GLY A 98 -10.33 7.40 0.02
N ILE A 99 -9.34 7.17 -0.85
CA ILE A 99 -8.09 7.96 -0.90
C ILE A 99 -7.98 8.85 -2.16
N GLY A 100 -9.06 9.00 -2.92
CA GLY A 100 -9.13 9.91 -4.08
C GLY A 100 -8.38 9.44 -5.34
N MET A 101 -8.08 8.16 -5.48
CA MET A 101 -7.34 7.60 -6.63
C MET A 101 -8.28 7.14 -7.76
N ALA A 102 -8.95 8.10 -8.42
CA ALA A 102 -9.97 7.83 -9.45
C ALA A 102 -9.46 6.94 -10.61
N GLU A 103 -8.21 7.10 -11.05
CA GLU A 103 -7.63 6.25 -12.09
C GLU A 103 -7.52 4.79 -11.65
N SER A 104 -7.13 4.54 -10.40
CA SER A 104 -7.02 3.19 -9.85
C SER A 104 -8.40 2.55 -9.65
N VAL A 105 -9.41 3.35 -9.28
CA VAL A 105 -10.82 2.90 -9.24
C VAL A 105 -11.28 2.45 -10.63
N ALA A 106 -11.05 3.27 -11.65
CA ALA A 106 -11.40 2.93 -13.03
C ALA A 106 -10.69 1.66 -13.51
N GLN A 107 -9.43 1.48 -13.12
CA GLN A 107 -8.67 0.27 -13.41
C GLN A 107 -9.26 -0.98 -12.72
N CYS A 108 -9.66 -0.91 -11.45
CA CYS A 108 -10.34 -2.02 -10.77
C CYS A 108 -11.65 -2.42 -11.47
N PHE A 109 -12.46 -1.45 -11.91
CA PHE A 109 -13.69 -1.73 -12.66
C PHE A 109 -13.45 -2.24 -14.08
N SER A 110 -12.35 -1.82 -14.72
CA SER A 110 -11.92 -2.40 -15.99
C SER A 110 -11.51 -3.86 -15.81
N ASP A 111 -10.75 -4.18 -14.75
CA ASP A 111 -10.29 -5.53 -14.45
C ASP A 111 -11.46 -6.47 -14.11
N LEU A 112 -12.57 -5.94 -13.56
CA LEU A 112 -13.83 -6.66 -13.32
C LEU A 112 -14.53 -7.11 -14.61
N GLY A 113 -14.12 -6.62 -15.79
CA GLY A 113 -14.84 -6.87 -17.05
C GLY A 113 -16.16 -6.11 -17.16
N ASP A 114 -16.41 -5.17 -16.25
CA ASP A 114 -17.60 -4.30 -16.22
C ASP A 114 -17.41 -3.10 -17.17
N TYR A 115 -17.13 -3.39 -18.45
CA TYR A 115 -16.89 -2.38 -19.49
C TYR A 115 -18.04 -1.36 -19.64
N LYS A 116 -19.25 -1.71 -19.19
CA LYS A 116 -20.43 -0.83 -19.20
C LYS A 116 -20.33 0.35 -18.21
N ARG A 117 -19.52 0.28 -17.15
CA ARG A 117 -19.31 1.40 -16.19
C ARG A 117 -18.08 2.26 -16.49
N VAL A 118 -17.08 1.69 -17.16
CA VAL A 118 -15.84 2.41 -17.54
C VAL A 118 -16.16 3.59 -18.46
N GLY A 119 -17.14 3.43 -19.36
CA GLY A 119 -17.62 4.50 -20.25
C GLY A 119 -18.37 5.65 -19.55
N MET A 120 -18.98 5.43 -18.37
CA MET A 120 -19.70 6.47 -17.63
C MET A 120 -18.80 7.26 -16.67
N ASN A 121 -17.79 6.64 -16.08
CA ASN A 121 -16.88 7.36 -15.17
C ASN A 121 -15.86 8.25 -15.92
N LEU A 122 -15.46 7.88 -17.14
CA LEU A 122 -14.63 8.74 -17.99
C LEU A 122 -15.39 9.99 -18.46
N SER A 123 -16.69 9.88 -18.76
CA SER A 123 -17.48 11.06 -19.13
C SER A 123 -17.70 11.98 -17.94
N PHE A 124 -18.03 11.47 -16.74
CA PHE A 124 -18.16 12.30 -15.54
C PHE A 124 -16.83 12.90 -15.05
N GLY A 125 -15.70 12.18 -15.21
CA GLY A 125 -14.38 12.72 -14.89
C GLY A 125 -13.96 13.86 -15.81
N ILE A 126 -14.26 13.76 -17.11
CA ILE A 126 -13.95 14.84 -18.07
C ILE A 126 -14.83 16.06 -17.80
N TYR A 127 -16.15 15.90 -17.57
CA TYR A 127 -17.05 17.02 -17.31
C TYR A 127 -16.90 17.63 -15.90
N GLY A 128 -16.46 16.87 -14.89
CA GLY A 128 -16.20 17.38 -13.54
C GLY A 128 -14.95 18.26 -13.43
N TYR A 129 -13.89 17.95 -14.18
CA TYR A 129 -12.64 18.73 -14.16
C TYR A 129 -12.67 19.93 -15.11
N THR A 130 -13.39 19.89 -16.24
CA THR A 130 -13.58 21.10 -17.07
C THR A 130 -14.46 22.15 -16.41
N SER A 131 -15.38 21.75 -15.53
CA SER A 131 -16.28 22.70 -14.83
C SER A 131 -15.58 23.46 -13.70
N MET A 132 -14.62 22.84 -12.99
CA MET A 132 -13.83 23.54 -11.96
C MET A 132 -12.63 24.31 -12.52
N SER A 133 -12.05 23.89 -13.65
CA SER A 133 -10.93 24.62 -14.26
C SER A 133 -11.38 25.91 -14.96
N PHE A 134 -12.62 25.98 -15.48
CA PHE A 134 -13.16 27.22 -16.06
C PHE A 134 -13.62 28.24 -15.02
N ALA A 135 -14.03 27.81 -13.82
CA ALA A 135 -14.47 28.74 -12.77
C ALA A 135 -13.32 29.58 -12.19
N TYR A 136 -12.08 29.08 -12.20
CA TYR A 136 -10.91 29.83 -11.69
C TYR A 136 -10.25 30.77 -12.72
N LYS A 137 -10.74 30.82 -13.96
CA LYS A 137 -10.19 31.68 -15.02
C LYS A 137 -11.09 32.87 -15.40
N VAL A 138 -12.21 33.08 -14.70
CA VAL A 138 -13.20 34.16 -14.98
C VAL A 138 -13.54 34.96 -13.71
N LEU A 139 -12.55 35.20 -12.85
CA LEU A 139 -12.66 36.15 -11.73
C LEU A 139 -11.45 37.12 -11.65
N TYR A 140 -11.02 37.60 -12.82
CA TYR A 140 -10.41 38.93 -13.01
C TYR A 140 -11.18 39.64 -14.12
#